data_AF-A0A8H4BS19-F1
#
_entry.id   AF-A0A8H4BS19-F1
#
_cell.length_a   1.000
_cell.length_b   1.000
_cell.length_c   1.000
_cell.angle_alpha   90.00
_cell.angle_beta   90.00
_cell.angle_gamma   90.00
#
_symmetry.space_group_name_H-M   'P 1'
#
loop_
_entity.id
_entity.type
_entity.pdbx_description
1 polymer ?
#
loop_
_entity_poly.entity_id
_entity_poly.type
_entity_poly.pdbx_seq_one_letter_code
_entity_poly.pdbx_strand_id
1 'polypeptide(L)'
;MPHVYLKNVCPYCDHPPFKVARPLIQHLKRYHSQDLPARNQCFRRPSQWGYCYVPSEAEADESHAACPSCWQHFPEQDCQAFIAHLETKHVGAPQAQIQADKPLSMEAETAGASGENPSTVVQHKDDASTERKLVFLDALDNLVVAVKRLVLNGE
;
A
#
# COMPACT_ATOMS: atom_id res chain seq x y z
N MET A 1 13.03 -24.21 -1.97
CA MET A 1 12.54 -22.90 -2.42
C MET A 1 12.51 -22.04 -1.17
N PRO A 2 13.33 -20.98 -1.07
CA PRO A 2 13.46 -20.23 0.17
C PRO A 2 12.15 -19.53 0.53
N HIS A 3 11.89 -19.39 1.83
CA HIS A 3 10.75 -18.66 2.37
C HIS A 3 11.15 -17.20 2.60
N VAL A 4 10.42 -16.27 1.99
CA VAL A 4 10.70 -14.83 2.07
C VAL A 4 9.57 -14.13 2.80
N TYR A 5 9.93 -13.39 3.84
CA TYR A 5 9.04 -12.43 4.49
C TYR A 5 9.23 -11.03 3.89
N LEU A 6 8.13 -10.31 3.69
CA LEU A 6 8.15 -8.96 3.14
C LEU A 6 7.95 -7.92 4.23
N LYS A 7 8.94 -7.05 4.41
CA LYS A 7 8.89 -5.94 5.36
C LYS A 7 8.57 -4.63 4.64
N ASN A 8 7.78 -3.77 5.28
CA ASN A 8 7.62 -2.39 4.85
C ASN A 8 8.64 -1.53 5.61
N VAL A 9 9.84 -1.36 5.05
CA VAL A 9 10.93 -0.57 5.66
C VAL A 9 11.24 0.67 4.83
N CYS A 10 11.74 1.71 5.49
CA CYS A 10 12.26 2.89 4.81
C CYS A 10 13.70 2.61 4.36
N PRO A 11 14.06 2.78 3.07
CA PRO A 11 15.43 2.56 2.64
C PRO A 11 16.36 3.75 2.90
N TYR A 12 15.82 4.90 3.34
CA TYR A 12 16.57 6.13 3.55
C TYR A 12 16.97 6.37 5.02
N CYS A 13 16.36 5.67 5.98
CA CYS A 13 16.65 5.83 7.40
C CYS A 13 16.31 4.57 8.21
N ASP A 14 16.83 4.51 9.44
CA ASP A 14 16.66 3.36 10.35
C ASP A 14 15.30 3.38 11.10
N HIS A 15 14.25 3.92 10.49
CA HIS A 15 12.93 3.88 11.09
C HIS A 15 12.46 2.42 11.21
N PRO A 16 11.86 2.01 12.35
CA PRO A 16 11.34 0.65 12.51
C PRO A 16 10.37 0.25 11.38
N PRO A 17 10.31 -1.05 11.02
CA PRO A 17 9.41 -1.54 9.98
C PRO A 17 7.94 -1.19 10.27
N PHE A 18 7.22 -0.81 9.22
CA PHE A 18 5.80 -0.54 9.28
C PHE A 18 4.98 -1.83 9.08
N LYS A 19 3.87 -1.95 9.82
CA LYS A 19 2.96 -3.10 9.70
C LYS A 19 2.26 -3.17 8.34
N VAL A 20 2.03 -2.02 7.71
CA VAL A 20 1.31 -1.88 6.44
C VAL A 20 2.01 -0.85 5.54
N ALA A 21 1.78 -0.91 4.23
CA ALA A 21 2.46 -0.06 3.25
C ALA A 21 2.05 1.43 3.34
N ARG A 22 0.81 1.73 3.73
CA ARG A 22 0.29 3.13 3.73
C ARG A 22 1.06 4.07 4.67
N PRO A 23 1.35 3.73 5.94
CA PRO A 23 2.23 4.49 6.80
C PRO A 23 3.64 4.68 6.23
N LEU A 24 4.20 3.68 5.55
CA LEU A 24 5.50 3.81 4.89
C LEU A 24 5.46 4.88 3.79
N ILE A 25 4.41 4.90 2.95
CA ILE A 25 4.24 5.95 1.93
C ILE A 25 4.19 7.33 2.58
N GLN A 26 3.42 7.49 3.65
CA GLN A 26 3.31 8.77 4.37
C GLN A 26 4.64 9.21 4.97
N HIS A 27 5.39 8.27 5.56
CA HIS A 27 6.73 8.51 6.07
C HIS A 27 7.68 8.98 4.95
N LEU A 28 7.71 8.27 3.82
CA LEU A 28 8.52 8.60 2.65
C LEU A 28 8.20 9.99 2.09
N LYS A 29 6.90 10.33 2.01
CA LYS A 29 6.45 11.66 1.59
C LYS A 29 6.90 12.76 2.54
N ARG A 30 6.76 12.55 3.85
CA ARG A 30 7.00 13.57 4.88
C ARG A 30 8.48 13.82 5.16
N TYR A 31 9.29 12.76 5.19
CA TYR A 31 10.68 12.83 5.66
C TYR A 31 11.71 12.73 4.53
N HIS A 32 11.32 12.20 3.38
CA HIS A 32 12.22 11.96 2.24
C HIS A 32 11.74 12.61 0.94
N SER A 33 10.65 13.40 0.98
CA SER A 33 10.07 14.08 -0.18
C SER A 33 9.71 13.15 -1.34
N GLN A 34 9.43 11.87 -1.03
CA GLN A 34 9.05 10.85 -1.99
C GLN A 34 7.52 10.71 -2.05
N ASP A 35 6.88 11.29 -3.06
CA ASP A 35 5.42 11.18 -3.24
C ASP A 35 5.07 9.97 -4.12
N LEU A 36 4.85 8.83 -3.46
CA LEU A 36 4.63 7.56 -4.12
C LEU A 36 3.14 7.20 -4.21
N PRO A 37 2.66 6.61 -5.31
CA PRO A 37 1.29 6.12 -5.40
C PRO A 37 1.09 4.88 -4.51
N ALA A 38 -0.14 4.67 -4.04
CA ALA A 38 -0.48 3.41 -3.38
C ALA A 38 -0.55 2.25 -4.40
N ARG A 39 -0.26 1.02 -3.97
CA ARG A 39 -0.47 -0.20 -4.78
C ARG A 39 -1.92 -0.26 -5.27
N ASN A 40 -2.11 -0.49 -6.56
CA ASN A 40 -3.44 -0.78 -7.12
C ASN A 40 -3.99 -2.09 -6.55
N GLN A 41 -5.20 -2.05 -5.99
CA GLN A 41 -5.86 -3.20 -5.36
C GLN A 41 -6.17 -4.34 -6.35
N CYS A 42 -6.26 -4.03 -7.65
CA CYS A 42 -6.56 -5.00 -8.70
C CYS A 42 -5.33 -5.85 -9.11
N PHE A 43 -4.11 -5.45 -8.74
CA PHE A 43 -2.91 -6.21 -9.10
C PHE A 43 -2.58 -7.22 -8.02
N ARG A 44 -2.75 -8.51 -8.34
CA ARG A 44 -2.28 -9.60 -7.50
C ARG A 44 -0.76 -9.64 -7.46
N ARG A 45 -0.22 -10.13 -6.34
CA ARG A 45 1.21 -10.41 -6.20
C ARG A 45 1.62 -11.42 -7.28
N PRO A 46 2.67 -11.16 -8.09
CA PRO A 46 3.08 -12.12 -9.12
C PRO A 46 3.56 -13.44 -8.48
N SER A 47 3.21 -14.56 -9.10
CA SER A 47 3.45 -15.92 -8.58
C SER A 47 4.78 -16.55 -9.01
N GLN A 48 5.52 -15.93 -9.94
CA GLN A 48 6.68 -16.55 -10.59
C GLN A 48 8.03 -16.05 -10.06
N TRP A 49 8.26 -16.16 -8.76
CA TRP A 49 9.57 -15.82 -8.22
C TRP A 49 10.13 -17.07 -7.56
N GLY A 50 11.45 -17.30 -7.65
CA GLY A 50 12.12 -18.53 -7.20
C GLY A 50 12.09 -18.78 -5.68
N TYR A 51 11.10 -18.24 -4.96
CA TYR A 51 10.93 -18.30 -3.52
C TYR A 51 9.43 -18.27 -3.15
N CYS A 52 9.10 -18.71 -1.95
CA CYS A 52 7.73 -18.75 -1.40
C CYS A 52 7.55 -17.61 -0.40
N TYR A 53 6.47 -16.83 -0.52
CA TYR A 53 6.20 -15.82 0.50
C TYR A 53 5.53 -16.42 1.73
N VAL A 54 6.03 -16.05 2.90
CA VAL A 54 5.43 -16.43 4.18
C VAL A 54 4.81 -15.23 4.90
N PRO A 55 3.74 -15.43 5.69
CA PRO A 55 3.05 -14.35 6.39
C PRO A 55 3.78 -13.89 7.66
N SER A 56 4.68 -14.71 8.20
CA SER A 56 5.42 -14.48 9.44
C SER A 56 6.91 -14.47 9.20
N GLU A 57 7.62 -13.52 9.82
CA GLU A 57 9.08 -13.48 9.79
C GLU A 57 9.71 -14.72 10.44
N ALA A 58 9.05 -15.32 11.44
CA ALA A 58 9.54 -16.53 12.11
C ALA A 58 9.56 -17.78 11.22
N GLU A 59 8.82 -17.75 10.11
CA GLU A 59 8.72 -18.84 9.13
C GLU A 59 9.63 -18.60 7.91
N ALA A 60 10.35 -17.48 7.88
CA ALA A 60 11.13 -17.04 6.74
C ALA A 60 12.60 -17.45 6.87
N ASP A 61 13.17 -17.88 5.75
CA ASP A 61 14.63 -18.03 5.61
C ASP A 61 15.27 -16.64 5.41
N GLU A 62 14.57 -15.73 4.73
CA GLU A 62 15.07 -14.41 4.33
C GLU A 62 13.99 -13.33 4.50
N SER A 63 14.42 -12.08 4.74
CA SER A 63 13.55 -10.91 4.79
C SER A 63 13.92 -9.89 3.72
N HIS A 64 12.92 -9.45 2.99
CA HIS A 64 13.08 -8.49 1.89
C HIS A 64 12.27 -7.21 2.15
N ALA A 65 12.83 -6.08 1.76
CA ALA A 65 12.16 -4.78 1.74
C ALA A 65 11.18 -4.71 0.56
N ALA A 66 9.91 -4.47 0.84
CA ALA A 66 8.86 -4.41 -0.16
C ALA A 66 8.56 -2.97 -0.61
N CYS A 67 8.51 -2.73 -1.92
CA CYS A 67 8.11 -1.43 -2.46
C CYS A 67 6.65 -1.13 -2.10
N PRO A 68 6.29 0.00 -1.48
CA PRO A 68 4.91 0.26 -1.07
C PRO A 68 3.95 0.55 -2.24
N SER A 69 4.48 0.75 -3.46
CA SER A 69 3.74 1.16 -4.65
C SER A 69 3.58 0.06 -5.70
N CYS A 70 4.46 -0.95 -5.69
CA CYS A 70 4.36 -2.12 -6.57
C CYS A 70 4.78 -3.41 -5.83
N TRP A 71 4.69 -4.55 -6.49
CA TRP A 71 5.05 -5.84 -5.88
C TRP A 71 6.55 -6.17 -5.93
N GLN A 72 7.39 -5.25 -6.43
CA GLN A 72 8.85 -5.39 -6.38
C GLN A 72 9.34 -5.38 -4.93
N HIS A 73 10.37 -6.17 -4.65
CA HIS A 73 11.06 -6.18 -3.36
C HIS A 73 12.54 -6.44 -3.58
N PHE A 74 13.31 -6.20 -2.53
CA PHE A 74 14.76 -6.16 -2.53
C PHE A 74 15.28 -6.85 -1.27
N PRO A 75 16.40 -7.58 -1.32
CA PRO A 75 17.10 -8.02 -0.12
C PRO A 75 17.35 -6.82 0.81
N GLU A 76 17.24 -7.01 2.13
CA GLU A 76 17.40 -5.91 3.10
C GLU A 76 18.74 -5.17 2.99
N GLN A 77 19.82 -5.87 2.65
CA GLN A 77 21.13 -5.26 2.44
C GLN A 77 21.22 -4.39 1.18
N ASP A 78 20.27 -4.48 0.24
CA ASP A 78 20.32 -3.77 -1.04
C ASP A 78 19.43 -2.53 -1.04
N CYS A 79 19.65 -1.65 -0.06
CA CYS A 79 18.93 -0.38 0.05
C CYS A 79 19.15 0.50 -1.19
N GLN A 80 20.32 0.43 -1.83
CA GLN A 80 20.63 1.25 -3.01
C GLN A 80 19.77 0.86 -4.22
N ALA A 81 19.60 -0.44 -4.50
CA ALA A 81 18.69 -0.87 -5.56
C ALA A 81 17.24 -0.49 -5.25
N PHE A 82 16.84 -0.54 -3.97
CA PHE A 82 15.49 -0.13 -3.58
C PHE A 82 15.27 1.38 -3.78
N ILE A 83 16.21 2.23 -3.35
CA ILE A 83 16.18 3.68 -3.59
C ILE A 83 16.09 3.98 -5.08
N ALA A 84 16.99 3.39 -5.88
CA ALA A 84 16.99 3.56 -7.33
C ALA A 84 15.66 3.15 -7.96
N HIS A 85 15.03 2.08 -7.48
CA HIS A 85 13.70 1.67 -7.94
C HIS A 85 12.63 2.73 -7.63
N LEU A 86 12.62 3.28 -6.41
CA LEU A 86 11.66 4.32 -6.03
C LEU A 86 11.79 5.55 -6.93
N GLU A 87 13.02 6.01 -7.14
CA GLU A 87 13.33 7.21 -7.91
C GLU A 87 13.10 7.02 -9.41
N THR A 88 13.29 5.82 -9.95
CA THR A 88 13.14 5.57 -11.40
C THR A 88 11.75 5.14 -11.82
N LYS A 89 10.97 4.48 -10.95
CA LYS A 89 9.67 3.90 -11.30
C LYS A 89 8.47 4.67 -10.77
N HIS A 90 8.66 5.48 -9.73
CA HIS A 90 7.53 6.13 -9.05
C HIS A 90 7.69 7.65 -8.94
N VAL A 91 8.90 8.19 -8.99
CA VAL A 91 9.12 9.64 -9.07
C VAL A 91 9.05 10.09 -10.53
N GLY A 92 8.08 10.94 -10.86
CA GLY A 92 7.99 11.60 -12.18
C GLY A 92 7.16 10.88 -13.26
N ALA A 93 6.50 9.77 -12.95
CA ALA A 93 5.45 9.25 -13.82
C ALA A 93 4.15 10.05 -13.57
N PRO A 94 3.66 10.88 -14.51
CA PRO A 94 2.28 11.32 -14.44
C PRO A 94 1.42 10.06 -14.35
N GLN A 95 0.44 10.05 -13.45
CA GLN A 95 -0.53 8.97 -13.34
C GLN A 95 -1.08 8.67 -14.74
N ALA A 96 -0.56 7.63 -15.39
CA ALA A 96 -1.07 7.20 -16.67
C ALA A 96 -2.50 6.73 -16.38
N GLN A 97 -3.43 7.55 -16.83
CA GLN A 97 -4.84 7.26 -16.85
C GLN A 97 -5.04 5.85 -17.39
N ILE A 98 -5.68 5.04 -16.55
CA ILE A 98 -6.69 4.04 -16.90
C ILE A 98 -6.92 3.99 -18.42
N GLN A 99 -6.30 3.01 -19.12
CA GLN A 99 -6.87 2.53 -20.38
C GLN A 99 -7.97 1.53 -20.01
N ALA A 100 -9.12 2.08 -19.65
CA ALA A 100 -10.39 1.41 -19.82
C ALA A 100 -10.82 1.70 -21.26
N ASP A 101 -10.55 0.79 -22.18
CA ASP A 101 -11.32 0.70 -23.42
C ASP A 101 -11.04 -0.63 -24.12
N LYS A 102 -11.93 -1.61 -23.91
CA LYS A 102 -12.66 -2.26 -25.01
C LYS A 102 -13.80 -3.14 -24.47
N PRO A 103 -15.04 -2.65 -24.33
CA PRO A 103 -16.20 -3.52 -24.47
C PRO A 103 -16.45 -3.71 -25.97
N LEU A 104 -16.26 -4.94 -26.45
CA LEU A 104 -16.74 -5.34 -27.76
C LEU A 104 -18.25 -5.59 -27.65
N SER A 105 -19.04 -4.57 -27.99
CA SER A 105 -20.49 -4.73 -28.22
C SER A 105 -20.72 -5.39 -29.58
N MET A 106 -21.47 -6.49 -29.62
CA MET A 106 -22.37 -6.82 -30.73
C MET A 106 -23.61 -7.55 -30.16
N GLU A 107 -24.71 -6.79 -30.15
CA GLU A 107 -26.09 -7.13 -30.59
C GLU A 107 -26.76 -8.37 -29.95
N ALA A 108 -27.71 -8.19 -29.03
CA ALA A 108 -29.14 -7.90 -29.23
C ALA A 108 -29.92 -9.08 -29.86
N GLU A 109 -30.73 -9.77 -29.04
CA GLU A 109 -32.07 -10.17 -29.45
C GLU A 109 -33.02 -10.39 -28.24
N THR A 110 -34.27 -10.03 -28.49
CA THR A 110 -35.43 -9.71 -27.64
C THR A 110 -36.03 -10.86 -26.81
N ALA A 111 -36.63 -10.55 -25.65
CA ALA A 111 -38.10 -10.52 -25.44
C ALA A 111 -38.48 -10.58 -23.93
N GLY A 112 -39.50 -9.81 -23.52
CA GLY A 112 -40.42 -10.23 -22.43
C GLY A 112 -40.63 -9.30 -21.21
N ALA A 113 -41.44 -8.25 -21.42
CA ALA A 113 -42.51 -7.71 -20.55
C ALA A 113 -42.40 -7.57 -19.00
N SER A 114 -42.70 -6.33 -18.58
CA SER A 114 -43.60 -5.91 -17.47
C SER A 114 -43.07 -5.76 -16.04
N GLY A 115 -43.23 -4.56 -15.47
CA GLY A 115 -43.19 -4.33 -14.01
C GLY A 115 -42.69 -2.95 -13.56
N GLU A 116 -43.55 -1.95 -13.62
CA GLU A 116 -43.82 -0.90 -12.60
C GLU A 116 -42.68 -0.43 -11.66
N ASN A 117 -42.33 0.87 -11.76
CA ASN A 117 -41.64 1.70 -10.75
C ASN A 117 -42.47 1.77 -9.44
N PRO A 118 -41.90 2.01 -8.22
CA PRO A 118 -41.03 3.18 -7.96
C PRO A 118 -39.93 3.06 -6.86
N SER A 119 -38.99 4.01 -6.93
CA SER A 119 -38.19 4.61 -5.86
C SER A 119 -37.79 3.77 -4.63
N THR A 120 -36.48 3.56 -4.46
CA THR A 120 -35.88 3.60 -3.11
C THR A 120 -34.49 4.20 -3.17
N VAL A 121 -34.38 5.41 -2.59
CA VAL A 121 -33.14 6.05 -2.17
C VAL A 121 -32.41 5.13 -1.19
N VAL A 122 -31.19 4.72 -1.49
CA VAL A 122 -30.26 4.19 -0.48
C VAL A 122 -29.09 5.14 -0.35
N GLN A 123 -28.95 5.62 0.88
CA GLN A 123 -28.13 6.73 1.30
C GLN A 123 -26.64 6.39 1.19
N HIS A 124 -25.90 7.31 0.58
CA HIS A 124 -24.46 7.48 0.78
C HIS A 124 -24.24 7.88 2.26
N LYS A 125 -23.78 6.94 3.07
CA LYS A 125 -23.25 7.19 4.40
C LYS A 125 -22.12 6.18 4.58
N ASP A 126 -20.88 6.67 4.67
CA ASP A 126 -19.81 6.11 5.52
C ASP A 126 -18.37 6.54 5.15
N ASP A 127 -18.15 7.62 4.39
CA ASP A 127 -16.78 8.12 4.17
C ASP A 127 -16.19 8.89 5.38
N ALA A 128 -17.02 9.59 6.16
CA ALA A 128 -16.53 10.42 7.27
C ALA A 128 -16.08 9.64 8.53
N SER A 129 -16.54 8.38 8.69
CA SER A 129 -16.24 7.56 9.88
C SER A 129 -14.84 6.95 9.80
N THR A 130 -14.38 6.64 8.58
CA THR A 130 -13.05 6.07 8.33
C THR A 130 -11.96 7.13 8.50
N GLU A 131 -12.20 8.36 8.04
CA GLU A 131 -11.25 9.46 8.18
C GLU A 131 -11.01 9.83 9.64
N ARG A 132 -12.06 9.91 10.46
CA ARG A 132 -11.92 10.20 11.91
C ARG A 132 -11.16 9.12 12.66
N LYS A 133 -11.34 7.84 12.29
CA LYS A 133 -10.57 6.72 12.87
C LYS A 133 -9.09 6.82 12.54
N LEU A 134 -8.75 7.25 11.31
CA LEU A 134 -7.36 7.41 10.89
C LEU A 134 -6.65 8.55 11.64
N VAL A 135 -7.34 9.68 11.85
CA VAL A 135 -6.81 10.80 12.65
C VAL A 135 -6.58 10.39 14.11
N PHE A 136 -7.49 9.58 14.66
CA PHE A 136 -7.36 9.08 16.03
C PHE A 136 -6.15 8.14 16.19
N LEU A 137 -5.88 7.26 15.21
CA LEU A 137 -4.72 6.37 15.25
C LEU A 137 -3.39 7.13 15.12
N ASP A 138 -3.33 8.16 14.27
CA ASP A 138 -2.16 9.04 14.14
C ASP A 138 -1.88 9.82 15.44
N ALA A 139 -2.93 10.28 16.13
CA ALA A 139 -2.79 10.94 17.42
C ALA A 139 -2.22 10.00 18.50
N LEU A 140 -2.60 8.71 18.48
CA LEU A 140 -2.07 7.71 19.41
C LEU A 140 -0.60 7.37 19.13
N ASP A 141 -0.21 7.23 17.85
CA ASP A 141 1.19 6.99 17.49
C ASP A 141 2.09 8.17 17.89
N ASN A 142 1.61 9.41 17.67
CA ASN A 142 2.32 10.61 18.12
C ASN A 142 2.44 10.67 19.66
N LEU A 143 1.41 10.25 20.40
CA LEU A 143 1.44 10.18 21.86
C LEU A 143 2.46 9.15 22.36
N VAL A 144 2.52 7.97 21.74
CA VAL A 144 3.49 6.91 22.10
C VAL A 144 4.93 7.38 21.85
N VAL A 145 5.18 8.08 20.74
CA VAL A 145 6.50 8.65 20.44
C VAL A 145 6.87 9.75 21.46
N ALA A 146 5.93 10.63 21.81
CA ALA A 146 6.16 11.68 22.80
C ALA A 146 6.47 11.10 24.19
N VAL A 147 5.72 10.09 24.64
CA VAL A 147 5.96 9.40 25.92
C VAL A 147 7.31 8.71 25.92
N LYS A 148 7.69 8.00 24.84
CA LYS A 148 9.01 7.38 24.75
C LYS A 148 10.13 8.42 24.86
N ARG A 149 9.98 9.59 24.25
CA ARG A 149 10.98 10.68 24.37
C ARG A 149 11.07 11.24 25.78
N LEU A 150 9.95 11.35 26.49
CA LEU A 150 9.96 11.83 27.89
C LEU A 150 10.58 10.82 28.85
N VAL A 151 10.34 9.52 28.63
CA VAL A 151 10.91 8.44 29.46
C VAL A 151 12.41 8.26 29.19
N LEU A 152 12.86 8.44 27.94
CA LEU A 152 14.26 8.20 27.56
C LEU A 152 15.18 9.43 27.69
N ASN A 153 14.64 10.66 27.75
CA ASN A 153 15.43 11.89 27.88
C ASN A 153 15.28 12.55 29.27
N GLY A 154 14.80 11.80 30.26
CA GLY A 154 14.52 12.28 31.61
C GLY A 154 15.61 12.01 32.64
N GLU A 155 16.87 11.85 32.21
CA GLU A 155 18.07 11.79 33.07
C GLU A 155 18.97 13.01 32.84
#